data_AF-A0AAD9LQD1-F1
#
_entry.id   AF-A0AAD9LQD1-F1
#
_cell.length_a   1.000
_cell.length_b   1.000
_cell.length_c   1.000
_cell.angle_alpha   90.00
_cell.angle_beta   90.00
_cell.angle_gamma   90.00
#
_symmetry.space_group_name_H-M   'P 1'
#
loop_
_entity.id
_entity.type
_entity.pdbx_description
1 polymer ?
#
loop_
_entity_poly.entity_id
_entity_poly.type
_entity_poly.pdbx_seq_one_letter_code
_entity_poly.pdbx_strand_id
1 'polypeptide(L)' 'MPRRTVMLFAGALALRLALLLYGHLQDLYMAVKYTDVDYDVYSDAAREMAQGNSPFERTTYRYTPAL' A
#
# COMPACT_ATOMS: atom_id res chain seq x y z
N MET A 1 -5.77 -23.89 15.74
CA MET A 1 -6.62 -22.71 15.41
C MET A 1 -8.04 -23.19 15.17
N PRO A 2 -9.08 -22.56 15.76
CA PRO A 2 -10.47 -22.96 15.53
C PRO A 2 -10.84 -22.81 14.04
N ARG A 3 -11.61 -23.75 13.48
CA ARG A 3 -12.07 -23.70 12.08
C ARG A 3 -12.79 -22.40 11.74
N ARG A 4 -13.57 -21.86 12.70
CA ARG A 4 -14.24 -20.55 12.58
C ARG A 4 -13.24 -19.40 12.41
N THR A 5 -12.18 -19.38 13.20
CA THR A 5 -11.13 -18.35 13.13
C THR A 5 -10.43 -18.36 11.78
N VAL A 6 -10.13 -19.54 11.24
CA VAL A 6 -9.54 -19.67 9.90
C VAL A 6 -10.48 -19.11 8.82
N MET A 7 -11.78 -19.44 8.89
CA MET A 7 -12.77 -18.94 7.94
C MET A 7 -12.94 -17.42 8.01
N LEU A 8 -12.89 -16.84 9.22
CA LEU A 8 -12.94 -15.39 9.42
C LEU A 8 -11.72 -14.69 8.78
N PHE A 9 -10.50 -15.17 9.05
CA PHE A 9 -9.30 -14.59 8.45
C PHE A 9 -9.26 -14.78 6.93
N ALA A 10 -9.69 -15.93 6.42
CA ALA A 10 -9.77 -16.17 4.98
C ALA A 10 -10.78 -15.23 4.30
N GLY A 11 -11.96 -15.04 4.91
CA GLY A 11 -12.95 -14.09 4.42
C GLY A 11 -12.46 -12.64 4.45
N ALA A 12 -11.78 -12.24 5.54
CA ALA A 12 -11.19 -10.91 5.65
C ALA A 12 -10.10 -10.66 4.59
N LEU A 13 -9.24 -11.66 4.34
CA LEU A 13 -8.23 -11.59 3.29
C LEU A 13 -8.86 -11.47 1.90
N ALA A 14 -9.89 -12.29 1.60
CA ALA A 14 -10.60 -12.24 0.33
C ALA A 14 -11.25 -10.86 0.10
N LEU A 15 -11.93 -10.32 1.13
CA LEU A 15 -12.51 -8.98 1.07
C LEU A 15 -11.44 -7.91 0.84
N ARG A 16 -10.30 -8.00 1.55
CA ARG A 16 -9.17 -7.07 1.38
C ARG A 16 -8.67 -7.09 -0.06
N LEU A 17 -8.45 -8.26 -0.66
CA LEU A 17 -7.99 -8.39 -2.04
C LEU A 17 -9.00 -7.83 -3.04
N ALA A 18 -10.30 -8.06 -2.81
CA ALA A 18 -11.36 -7.51 -3.67
C ALA A 18 -11.37 -5.97 -3.64
N LEU A 19 -11.19 -5.36 -2.45
CA LEU A 19 -11.11 -3.91 -2.31
C LEU A 19 -9.85 -3.32 -2.94
N LEU A 20 -8.71 -4.00 -2.85
CA LEU A 20 -7.48 -3.58 -3.54
C LEU A 20 -7.66 -3.59 -5.06
N LEU A 21 -8.28 -4.64 -5.62
CA LEU A 21 -8.58 -4.69 -7.05
C LEU A 21 -9.53 -3.57 -7.47
N TYR A 22 -10.56 -3.30 -6.67
CA TYR A 22 -11.46 -2.17 -6.92
C TYR A 22 -10.72 -0.83 -6.92
N GLY A 23 -9.87 -0.57 -5.92
CA GLY A 23 -9.05 0.64 -5.87
C GLY A 23 -8.17 0.81 -7.12
N HIS A 24 -7.55 -0.27 -7.59
CA HIS A 24 -6.77 -0.25 -8.82
C HIS A 24 -7.62 0.05 -10.06
N LEU A 25 -8.81 -0.55 -10.18
CA LEU A 25 -9.74 -0.24 -11.27
C LEU A 25 -10.19 1.23 -11.22
N GLN A 26 -10.46 1.76 -10.03
CA GLN A 26 -10.78 3.17 -9.86
C GLN A 26 -9.63 4.07 -10.36
N ASP A 27 -8.38 3.76 -10.00
CA ASP A 27 -7.21 4.51 -10.44
C ASP A 27 -7.01 4.50 -11.97
N LEU A 28 -7.43 3.43 -12.65
CA LEU A 28 -7.32 3.30 -14.11
C LEU A 28 -8.44 4.02 -14.87
N TYR A 29 -9.65 4.05 -14.33
CA TYR A 29 -10.85 4.45 -15.11
C TYR A 29 -11.54 5.71 -14.61
N MET A 30 -11.24 6.19 -13.40
CA MET A 30 -11.91 7.37 -12.83
C MET A 30 -10.98 8.59 -12.82
N ALA A 31 -11.58 9.78 -12.91
CA ALA A 31 -10.83 11.04 -12.82
C ALA A 31 -10.25 11.27 -11.41
N VAL A 32 -10.96 10.82 -10.37
CA VAL A 32 -10.50 10.88 -8.98
C VAL A 32 -9.92 9.53 -8.60
N LYS A 33 -8.61 9.52 -8.37
CA LYS A 33 -7.87 8.34 -7.94
C LYS A 33 -8.26 7.92 -6.52
N TYR A 34 -8.25 6.62 -6.30
CA TYR A 34 -8.30 6.02 -4.96
C TYR A 34 -6.95 6.16 -4.27
N THR A 35 -5.86 5.89 -5.01
CA THR A 35 -4.49 5.98 -4.49
C THR A 35 -4.03 7.45 -4.44
N ASP A 36 -3.59 7.89 -3.27
CA ASP A 36 -2.99 9.21 -3.10
C ASP A 36 -1.54 9.25 -3.60
N VAL A 37 -1.01 10.45 -3.80
CA VAL A 37 0.37 10.65 -4.28
C VAL A 37 1.41 10.19 -3.26
N ASP A 38 1.05 10.16 -1.97
CA ASP A 38 1.96 9.79 -0.90
C ASP A 38 2.31 8.30 -0.99
N TYR A 39 1.42 7.46 -1.52
CA TYR A 39 1.73 6.06 -1.83
C TYR A 39 2.95 5.91 -2.74
N ASP A 40 3.06 6.73 -3.78
CA ASP A 40 4.20 6.70 -4.71
C ASP A 40 5.48 7.20 -4.03
N VAL A 41 5.37 8.25 -3.20
CA VAL A 41 6.49 8.78 -2.42
C VAL A 41 7.07 7.72 -1.48
N TYR A 42 6.21 6.97 -0.77
CA TYR A 42 6.65 5.86 0.07
C TYR A 42 7.24 4.70 -0.73
N SER A 43 6.65 4.38 -1.88
CA SER A 43 7.12 3.29 -2.74
C SER A 43 8.52 3.56 -3.31
N ASP A 44 8.78 4.79 -3.73
CA ASP A 44 10.10 5.23 -4.17
C ASP A 44 11.11 5.20 -3.01
N ALA A 45 10.74 5.72 -1.84
CA ALA A 45 11.62 5.68 -0.66
C ALA A 45 11.94 4.25 -0.21
N ALA A 46 10.97 3.33 -0.29
CA ALA A 46 11.19 1.91 -0.02
C ALA A 46 12.13 1.29 -1.05
N ARG A 47 12.09 1.73 -2.31
CA ARG A 47 13.04 1.30 -3.35
C ARG A 47 14.46 1.77 -3.04
N GLU A 48 14.64 3.01 -2.58
CA GLU A 48 15.94 3.52 -2.12
C GLU A 48 16.50 2.66 -0.98
N MET A 49 15.67 2.37 0.03
CA MET A 49 16.06 1.50 1.15
C MET A 49 16.44 0.08 0.71
N ALA A 50 15.69 -0.50 -0.24
CA ALA A 50 15.99 -1.82 -0.79
C ALA A 50 17.32 -1.86 -1.55
N GLN A 51 17.79 -0.71 -2.04
CA GLN A 51 19.10 -0.55 -2.69
C GLN A 51 20.23 -0.21 -1.70
N GLY A 52 19.92 -0.05 -0.40
CA GLY A 52 20.88 0.32 0.63
C GLY A 52 21.06 1.84 0.82
N ASN A 53 20.26 2.64 0.12
CA ASN A 53 20.27 4.10 0.25
C ASN A 53 19.34 4.56 1.38
N SER A 54 19.43 5.84 1.72
CA SER A 54 18.51 6.47 2.65
C SER A 54 17.15 6.74 1.99
N PRO A 55 16.00 6.55 2.68
CA PRO A 55 14.69 6.93 2.13
C PRO A 55 14.59 8.43 1.85
N PHE A 56 15.43 9.24 2.51
CA PHE A 56 15.51 10.69 2.32
C PHE A 56 16.25 11.11 1.04
N GLU A 57 16.87 10.18 0.31
CA GLU A 57 17.38 10.45 -1.04
C GLU A 57 16.22 10.76 -2.02
N ARG A 58 15.00 10.31 -1.70
CA ARG A 58 13.78 10.80 -2.36
C ARG A 58 13.43 12.19 -1.83
N THR A 59 13.65 13.22 -2.65
CA THR A 59 13.43 14.65 -2.30
C THR A 59 12.03 15.02 -1.78
N THR A 60 11.01 14.22 -2.09
CA THR A 60 9.63 14.43 -1.64
C THR A 60 9.24 13.60 -0.42
N TYR A 61 10.13 12.74 0.09
CA TYR A 61 9.89 11.96 1.29
C TYR A 61 10.04 12.83 2.54
N ARG A 62 8.99 12.93 3.34
CA ARG A 62 8.90 13.87 4.48
C ARG A 62 8.53 13.21 5.81
N TYR A 63 8.48 11.88 5.85
CA TYR A 63 8.03 11.14 7.02
C TYR A 63 9.20 10.81 7.95
N THR A 64 8.93 10.72 9.25
CA THR A 64 9.94 10.36 10.25
C THR A 64 10.30 8.88 10.16
N PRO A 65 11.55 8.48 10.49
CA PRO A 65 11.98 7.08 10.41
C PRO A 65 11.20 6.11 11.31
N ALA A 66 10.69 6.61 12.42
CA ALA A 66 9.70 5.94 13.25
C ALA A 66 8.41 6.75 13.14
N LEU A 67 7.36 6.11 12.64
CA LEU A 67 5.99 6.63 12.67
C LEU A 67 5.37 6.32 14.04
#